data_AF-A0A3P6S579-F1
#
_entry.id   AF-A0A3P6S579-F1
#
_cell.length_a   1.000
_cell.length_b   1.000
_cell.length_c   1.000
_cell.angle_alpha   90.00
_cell.angle_beta   90.00
_cell.angle_gamma   90.00
#
_symmetry.space_group_name_H-M   'P 1'
#
loop_
_entity.id
_entity.type
_entity.pdbx_description
1 polymer ?
#
loop_
_entity_poly.entity_id
_entity_poly.type
_entity_poly.pdbx_seq_one_letter_code
_entity_poly.pdbx_strand_id
1 'polypeptide(L)'
;MVLRYSVRGATTTDLLIYELSSDPNVPTKMKYSLALGCSGGFGIHVIDNLIVVHHQGVAKSMIFDVALSPNRPTHSPLITVSIKPSPVCQPPPALYIPLWSMFQPDIVVDPVAGMMYRLTVCCNRAQDEIHEKAMLIEFLIHRTGQKQLVLDTLLNCLKAKELRLRQIRKLFDLIVEKFSLSTSAMSNGAESSKPQLEPVPVQHLRVEQQEMQSSIFIPMMVR
;
A
#
# COMPACT_ATOMS: atom_id res chain seq x y z
N MET A 1 -1.66 -6.79 -13.10
CA MET A 1 -0.33 -6.20 -13.40
C MET A 1 0.72 -7.29 -13.39
N VAL A 2 1.80 -7.14 -14.15
CA VAL A 2 2.97 -8.04 -14.10
C VAL A 2 4.18 -7.23 -13.64
N LEU A 3 4.98 -7.79 -12.75
CA LEU A 3 6.21 -7.20 -12.26
C LEU A 3 7.40 -7.86 -12.95
N ARG A 4 8.30 -7.07 -13.53
CA ARG A 4 9.56 -7.53 -14.11
C ARG A 4 10.68 -6.64 -13.60
N TYR A 5 11.82 -7.21 -13.23
CA TYR A 5 12.98 -6.41 -12.90
C TYR A 5 13.86 -6.20 -14.13
N SER A 6 14.51 -5.03 -14.19
CA SER A 6 15.48 -4.68 -15.21
C SER A 6 16.72 -4.08 -14.57
N VAL A 7 17.89 -4.52 -15.01
CA VAL A 7 19.16 -4.00 -14.53
C VAL A 7 19.54 -2.82 -15.42
N ARG A 8 19.40 -1.59 -14.91
CA ARG A 8 19.90 -0.39 -15.58
C ARG A 8 21.34 -0.15 -15.12
N GLY A 9 22.31 -0.68 -15.88
CA GLY A 9 23.74 -0.53 -15.57
C GLY A 9 24.21 -1.37 -14.36
N ALA A 10 25.48 -1.24 -13.98
CA ALA A 10 26.12 -2.13 -13.00
C ALA A 10 25.65 -1.92 -11.54
N THR A 11 24.99 -0.81 -11.22
CA THR A 11 24.76 -0.38 -9.82
C THR A 11 23.30 -0.13 -9.43
N THR A 12 22.36 -0.06 -10.38
CA THR A 12 20.96 0.27 -10.09
C THR A 12 19.98 -0.70 -10.73
N THR A 13 19.10 -1.30 -9.93
CA THR A 13 18.01 -2.16 -10.41
C THR A 13 16.68 -1.41 -10.33
N ASP A 14 15.89 -1.48 -11.39
CA ASP A 14 14.53 -0.94 -11.43
C ASP A 14 13.51 -2.09 -11.50
N LEU A 15 12.38 -1.92 -10.82
CA LEU A 15 11.23 -2.81 -10.98
C LEU A 15 10.22 -2.18 -11.94
N LEU A 16 10.00 -2.82 -13.08
CA LEU A 16 9.06 -2.39 -14.10
C LEU A 16 7.69 -3.04 -13.86
N ILE A 17 6.65 -2.22 -13.86
CA ILE A 17 5.25 -2.65 -13.73
C ILE A 17 4.60 -2.57 -15.10
N TYR A 18 4.01 -3.68 -15.51
CA TYR A 18 3.28 -3.81 -16.76
C TYR A 18 1.78 -3.92 -16.52
N GLU A 19 1.03 -3.16 -17.31
CA GLU A 19 -0.42 -3.23 -17.36
C GLU A 19 -0.85 -4.33 -18.34
N LEU A 20 -1.65 -5.26 -17.82
CA LEU A 20 -2.30 -6.29 -18.62
C LEU A 20 -3.67 -5.80 -19.01
N SER A 21 -3.99 -5.88 -20.30
CA SER A 21 -5.34 -5.68 -20.79
C SER A 21 -6.13 -6.98 -20.66
N SER A 22 -7.44 -6.87 -20.41
CA SER A 22 -8.38 -7.99 -20.50
C SER A 22 -8.55 -8.47 -21.94
N ASP A 23 -8.35 -7.57 -22.91
CA ASP A 23 -8.35 -7.90 -24.34
C ASP A 23 -6.96 -8.44 -24.74
N PRO A 24 -6.87 -9.72 -25.18
CA PRO A 24 -5.60 -10.34 -25.57
C PRO A 24 -4.96 -9.69 -26.81
N ASN A 25 -5.71 -8.91 -27.60
CA ASN A 25 -5.18 -8.20 -28.77
C ASN A 25 -4.46 -6.91 -28.40
N VAL A 26 -4.64 -6.41 -27.17
CA VAL A 26 -3.97 -5.20 -26.71
C VAL A 26 -2.62 -5.59 -26.11
N PRO A 27 -1.49 -5.13 -26.69
CA PRO A 27 -0.18 -5.48 -26.19
C PRO A 27 0.03 -4.94 -24.78
N THR A 28 0.71 -5.73 -23.96
CA THR A 28 1.12 -5.34 -22.62
C THR A 28 2.04 -4.12 -22.68
N LYS A 29 1.74 -3.07 -21.92
CA LYS A 29 2.53 -1.84 -21.86
C LYS A 29 3.18 -1.69 -20.49
N MET A 30 4.43 -1.25 -20.48
CA MET A 30 5.08 -0.78 -19.26
C MET A 30 4.33 0.47 -18.78
N LYS A 31 3.83 0.43 -17.54
CA LYS A 31 3.09 1.54 -16.92
C LYS A 31 3.97 2.34 -15.96
N TYR A 32 4.75 1.65 -15.13
CA TYR A 32 5.55 2.29 -14.09
C TYR A 32 6.96 1.70 -13.99
N SER A 33 7.91 2.50 -13.55
CA SER A 33 9.27 2.11 -13.14
C SER A 33 9.45 2.45 -11.66
N LEU A 34 9.83 1.47 -10.85
CA LEU A 34 10.15 1.68 -9.43
C LEU A 34 11.67 1.69 -9.29
N ALA A 35 12.24 2.83 -8.91
CA ALA A 35 13.67 2.98 -8.72
C ALA A 35 14.06 2.41 -7.36
N LEU A 36 14.79 1.29 -7.31
CA LEU A 36 15.20 0.67 -6.05
C LEU A 36 16.46 1.32 -5.46
N GLY A 37 17.30 1.93 -6.29
CA GLY A 37 18.55 2.56 -5.87
C GLY A 37 19.61 1.60 -5.31
N CYS A 38 19.38 0.29 -5.44
CA CYS A 38 20.29 -0.77 -5.02
C CYS A 38 20.25 -1.93 -6.04
N SER A 39 21.27 -2.79 -5.98
CA SER A 39 21.36 -4.01 -6.79
C SER A 39 21.57 -5.23 -5.89
N GLY A 40 21.06 -6.38 -6.31
CA GLY A 40 21.15 -7.62 -5.56
C GLY A 40 19.85 -8.41 -5.58
N GLY A 41 19.83 -9.50 -4.82
CA GLY A 41 18.63 -10.32 -4.64
C GLY A 41 17.59 -9.60 -3.80
N PHE A 42 16.36 -9.55 -4.29
CA PHE A 42 15.22 -9.01 -3.56
C PHE A 42 13.99 -9.91 -3.68
N GLY A 43 13.16 -9.82 -2.65
CA GLY A 43 11.82 -10.33 -2.62
C GLY A 43 10.78 -9.29 -2.96
N ILE A 44 9.63 -9.71 -3.47
CA ILE A 44 8.53 -8.80 -3.76
C ILE A 44 7.24 -9.36 -3.17
N HIS A 45 6.47 -8.50 -2.52
CA HIS A 45 5.10 -8.75 -2.10
C HIS A 45 4.18 -7.64 -2.60
N VAL A 46 2.92 -7.96 -2.81
CA VAL A 46 1.85 -6.97 -3.01
C VAL A 46 0.87 -7.10 -1.86
N ILE A 47 0.92 -6.17 -0.91
CA ILE A 47 0.15 -6.20 0.34
C ILE A 47 -0.72 -4.95 0.39
N ASP A 48 -2.05 -5.11 0.41
CA ASP A 48 -3.01 -3.98 0.48
C ASP A 48 -2.77 -2.92 -0.62
N ASN A 49 -2.55 -3.41 -1.85
CA ASN A 49 -2.19 -2.62 -3.04
C ASN A 49 -0.84 -1.87 -2.95
N LEU A 50 -0.02 -2.17 -1.95
CA LEU A 50 1.35 -1.67 -1.85
C LEU A 50 2.33 -2.68 -2.41
N ILE A 51 3.28 -2.21 -3.21
CA ILE A 51 4.39 -3.04 -3.69
C ILE A 51 5.50 -2.93 -2.66
N VAL A 52 5.86 -4.05 -2.06
CA VAL A 52 6.89 -4.14 -1.03
C VAL A 52 8.07 -4.92 -1.59
N VAL A 53 9.22 -4.27 -1.71
CA VAL A 53 10.46 -4.87 -2.21
C VAL A 53 11.43 -5.07 -1.05
N HIS A 54 11.73 -6.33 -0.72
CA HIS A 54 12.62 -6.70 0.38
C HIS A 54 14.03 -6.94 -0.15
N HIS A 55 14.97 -6.06 0.16
CA HIS A 55 16.37 -6.23 -0.21
C HIS A 55 17.13 -6.96 0.90
N GLN A 56 17.49 -8.22 0.65
CA GLN A 56 18.13 -9.08 1.65
C GLN A 56 19.51 -8.54 2.07
N GLY A 57 20.33 -8.10 1.10
CA GLY A 57 21.71 -7.67 1.38
C GLY A 57 21.86 -6.43 2.28
N VAL A 58 20.84 -5.55 2.32
CA VAL A 58 20.86 -4.35 3.19
C VAL A 58 19.83 -4.44 4.31
N ALA A 59 19.13 -5.58 4.42
CA ALA A 59 18.06 -5.82 5.40
C ALA A 59 17.01 -4.68 5.47
N LYS A 60 16.57 -4.20 4.31
CA LYS A 60 15.55 -3.14 4.19
C LYS A 60 14.43 -3.54 3.25
N SER A 61 13.24 -3.02 3.52
CA SER A 61 12.06 -3.11 2.69
C SER A 61 11.72 -1.72 2.15
N MET A 62 11.50 -1.64 0.85
CA MET A 62 11.04 -0.44 0.15
C MET A 62 9.57 -0.62 -0.18
N ILE A 63 8.73 0.33 0.23
CA ILE A 63 7.29 0.30 0.01
C ILE A 63 6.95 1.36 -1.03
N PHE A 64 6.20 0.96 -2.06
CA PHE A 64 5.73 1.83 -3.13
C PHE A 64 4.21 1.86 -3.16
N ASP A 65 3.65 3.06 -3.24
CA ASP A 65 2.24 3.30 -3.51
C ASP A 65 2.12 4.11 -4.80
N VAL A 66 1.86 3.43 -5.91
CA VAL A 66 1.73 4.08 -7.23
C VAL A 66 0.44 4.88 -7.35
N ALA A 67 -0.57 4.60 -6.52
CA ALA A 67 -1.86 5.30 -6.55
C ALA A 67 -1.77 6.73 -6.01
N LEU A 68 -0.73 7.07 -5.24
CA LEU A 68 -0.48 8.45 -4.79
C LEU A 68 -0.04 9.38 -5.94
N SER A 69 0.53 8.83 -7.00
CA SER A 69 0.98 9.61 -8.15
C SER A 69 0.82 8.85 -9.46
N PRO A 70 -0.43 8.53 -9.88
CA PRO A 70 -0.72 7.58 -10.96
C PRO A 70 -0.25 8.07 -12.34
N ASN A 71 -0.02 9.37 -12.48
CA ASN A 71 0.46 10.01 -13.71
C ASN A 71 1.99 10.06 -13.81
N ARG A 72 2.73 9.66 -12.77
CA ARG A 72 4.20 9.62 -12.82
C ARG A 72 4.64 8.25 -13.37
N PRO A 73 5.48 8.21 -14.41
CA PRO A 73 5.98 6.94 -14.94
C PRO A 73 7.07 6.32 -14.07
N THR A 74 7.68 7.09 -13.16
CA THR A 74 8.77 6.64 -12.30
C THR A 74 8.47 7.00 -10.85
N HIS A 75 8.69 6.04 -9.95
CA HIS A 75 8.44 6.17 -8.52
C HIS A 75 9.69 5.83 -7.72
N SER A 76 9.99 6.67 -6.73
CA SER A 76 10.89 6.34 -5.63
C SER A 76 10.11 5.61 -4.52
N PRO A 77 10.80 4.89 -3.61
CA PRO A 77 10.16 4.32 -2.44
C PRO A 77 9.45 5.42 -1.63
N LEU A 78 8.21 5.16 -1.22
CA LEU A 78 7.49 6.04 -0.30
C LEU A 78 8.03 5.87 1.12
N ILE A 79 8.33 4.63 1.50
CA ILE A 79 8.83 4.26 2.83
C ILE A 79 9.99 3.28 2.66
N THR A 80 11.06 3.44 3.44
CA THR A 80 12.20 2.51 3.46
C THR A 80 12.53 2.10 4.88
N VAL A 81 12.11 0.90 5.28
CA VAL A 81 12.19 0.41 6.67
C VAL A 81 12.56 -1.07 6.73
N SER A 82 13.13 -1.52 7.84
CA SER A 82 13.35 -2.96 8.07
C SER A 82 12.09 -3.63 8.63
N ILE A 83 11.87 -4.90 8.27
CA ILE A 83 10.86 -5.74 8.91
C ILE A 83 11.15 -5.77 10.42
N LYS A 84 10.09 -5.73 11.23
CA LYS A 84 10.18 -5.91 12.68
C LYS A 84 9.39 -7.15 13.07
N PRO A 85 9.94 -8.05 13.90
CA PRO A 85 9.19 -9.19 14.40
C PRO A 85 7.96 -8.74 15.19
N SER A 86 6.86 -9.46 15.03
CA SER A 86 5.72 -9.28 15.93
C SER A 86 6.11 -9.78 17.33
N PRO A 87 5.68 -9.12 18.41
CA PRO A 87 5.88 -9.60 19.78
C PRO A 87 5.32 -11.02 20.03
N VAL A 88 4.38 -11.45 19.20
CA VAL A 88 3.77 -12.80 19.25
C VAL A 88 4.72 -13.89 18.73
N CYS A 89 5.71 -13.53 17.90
CA CYS A 89 6.68 -14.49 17.37
C CYS A 89 7.77 -14.74 18.42
N GLN A 90 7.69 -15.87 19.14
CA GLN A 90 8.70 -16.29 20.11
C GLN A 90 9.19 -17.72 19.80
N PRO A 91 10.51 -17.92 19.56
CA PRO A 91 11.54 -16.89 19.47
C PRO A 91 11.34 -15.94 18.28
N PRO A 92 11.87 -14.71 18.31
CA PRO A 92 11.80 -13.81 17.17
C PRO A 92 12.48 -14.43 15.93
N PRO A 93 11.87 -14.36 14.74
CA PRO A 93 12.47 -14.86 13.51
C PRO A 93 13.78 -14.14 13.17
N ALA A 94 14.73 -14.90 12.62
CA ALA A 94 15.88 -14.32 11.93
C ALA A 94 15.39 -13.65 10.64
N LEU A 95 15.58 -12.33 10.54
CA LEU A 95 15.06 -11.55 9.42
C LEU A 95 16.05 -11.49 8.24
N TYR A 96 15.52 -11.43 7.02
CA TYR A 96 16.29 -11.26 5.78
C TYR A 96 17.33 -12.34 5.51
N ILE A 97 17.16 -13.55 6.07
CA ILE A 97 18.06 -14.65 5.77
C ILE A 97 17.94 -15.07 4.29
N PRO A 98 19.04 -15.50 3.64
CA PRO A 98 19.03 -15.84 2.21
C PRO A 98 18.06 -16.97 1.83
N LEU A 99 17.76 -17.87 2.77
CA LEU A 99 16.92 -19.06 2.56
C LEU A 99 15.42 -18.79 2.62
N TRP A 100 15.00 -17.54 2.84
CA TRP A 100 13.58 -17.20 2.85
C TRP A 100 12.93 -17.43 1.49
N SER A 101 11.82 -18.17 1.52
CA SER A 101 10.91 -18.30 0.38
C SER A 101 9.70 -17.40 0.58
N MET A 102 9.27 -16.71 -0.47
CA MET A 102 8.21 -15.70 -0.40
C MET A 102 7.04 -16.12 -1.27
N PHE A 103 5.84 -16.02 -0.72
CA PHE A 103 4.59 -16.37 -1.37
C PHE A 103 3.63 -15.19 -1.30
N GLN A 104 3.00 -14.89 -2.44
CA GLN A 104 2.00 -13.83 -2.49
C GLN A 104 0.76 -14.21 -1.64
N PRO A 105 0.07 -13.22 -1.05
CA PRO A 105 0.43 -11.80 -1.07
C PRO A 105 1.50 -11.42 -0.04
N ASP A 106 1.61 -12.13 1.08
CA ASP A 106 2.28 -11.62 2.29
C ASP A 106 2.96 -12.72 3.15
N ILE A 107 3.25 -13.89 2.60
CA ILE A 107 3.80 -15.03 3.37
C ILE A 107 5.30 -15.18 3.14
N VAL A 108 6.04 -15.31 4.24
CA VAL A 108 7.47 -15.67 4.25
C VAL A 108 7.63 -17.02 4.94
N VAL A 109 8.31 -17.95 4.28
CA VAL A 109 8.65 -19.27 4.82
C VAL A 109 10.13 -19.30 5.18
N ASP A 110 10.41 -19.65 6.43
CA ASP A 110 11.75 -19.95 6.93
C ASP A 110 11.91 -21.48 6.96
N PRO A 111 12.61 -22.08 5.99
CA PRO A 111 12.79 -23.52 5.94
C PRO A 111 13.74 -24.05 7.02
N VAL A 112 14.60 -23.19 7.60
CA VAL A 112 15.54 -23.59 8.66
C VAL A 112 14.79 -23.72 9.98
N ALA A 113 13.91 -22.77 10.27
CA ALA A 113 13.04 -22.84 11.44
C ALA A 113 11.83 -23.78 11.25
N GLY A 114 11.49 -24.13 10.01
CA GLY A 114 10.26 -24.87 9.69
C GLY A 114 9.00 -24.03 9.94
N MET A 115 9.12 -22.70 9.87
CA MET A 115 8.07 -21.75 10.27
C MET A 115 7.60 -20.92 9.07
N MET A 116 6.33 -20.50 9.13
CA MET A 116 5.75 -19.57 8.18
C MET A 116 5.29 -18.32 8.93
N TYR A 117 5.57 -17.15 8.36
CA TYR A 117 5.24 -15.86 8.92
C TYR A 117 4.39 -15.07 7.92
N ARG A 118 3.40 -14.34 8.44
CA ARG A 118 2.63 -13.39 7.66
C ARG A 118 3.16 -11.98 7.89
N LEU A 119 3.40 -11.25 6.82
CA LEU A 119 3.79 -9.85 6.84
C LEU A 119 2.54 -8.97 6.92
N THR A 120 2.61 -7.91 7.73
CA THR A 120 1.52 -6.93 7.85
C THR A 120 2.08 -5.52 7.78
N VAL A 121 1.34 -4.62 7.12
CA VAL A 121 1.71 -3.20 7.06
C VAL A 121 1.16 -2.47 8.28
N CYS A 122 2.05 -1.93 9.12
CA CYS A 122 1.68 -1.17 10.32
C CYS A 122 1.38 0.30 9.98
N CYS A 123 0.15 0.58 9.53
CA CYS A 123 -0.26 1.92 9.06
C CYS A 123 -0.19 3.02 10.14
N ASN A 124 -0.34 2.66 11.42
CA ASN A 124 -0.23 3.59 12.55
C ASN A 124 1.15 4.26 12.68
N ARG A 125 2.18 3.66 12.08
CA ARG A 125 3.55 4.20 12.07
C ARG A 125 3.92 4.89 10.76
N ALA A 126 2.99 5.01 9.82
CA ALA A 126 3.24 5.66 8.53
C ALA A 126 3.64 7.14 8.69
N GLN A 127 3.16 7.81 9.74
CA GLN A 127 3.53 9.20 10.06
C GLN A 127 5.02 9.40 10.39
N ASP A 128 5.73 8.34 10.81
CA ASP A 128 7.17 8.39 11.10
C ASP A 128 7.98 8.61 9.81
N GLU A 129 7.40 8.26 8.66
CA GLU A 129 8.08 8.19 7.36
C GLU A 129 7.45 9.18 6.36
N ILE A 130 6.12 9.32 6.35
CA ILE A 130 5.37 10.22 5.46
C ILE A 130 5.10 11.55 6.17
N HIS A 131 5.96 12.53 5.91
CA HIS A 131 5.93 13.84 6.58
C HIS A 131 4.86 14.79 6.03
N GLU A 132 4.55 14.68 4.73
CA GLU A 132 3.50 15.51 4.11
C GLU A 132 2.11 15.01 4.56
N LYS A 133 1.42 15.80 5.39
CA LYS A 133 0.15 15.41 6.03
C LYS A 133 -0.95 15.04 5.04
N ALA A 134 -1.09 15.79 3.95
CA ALA A 134 -2.08 15.48 2.92
C ALA A 134 -1.79 14.13 2.25
N MET A 135 -0.52 13.85 1.95
CA MET A 135 -0.08 12.56 1.39
C MET A 135 -0.27 11.41 2.38
N LEU A 136 0.01 11.63 3.67
CA LEU A 136 -0.23 10.64 4.73
C LEU A 136 -1.72 10.27 4.80
N ILE A 137 -2.62 11.24 4.83
CA ILE A 137 -4.07 10.97 4.90
C ILE A 137 -4.53 10.26 3.62
N GLU A 138 -4.07 10.69 2.44
CA GLU A 138 -4.36 10.03 1.17
C GLU A 138 -3.85 8.58 1.13
N PHE A 139 -2.64 8.32 1.64
CA PHE A 139 -2.11 6.97 1.82
C PHE A 139 -3.03 6.14 2.71
N LEU A 140 -3.43 6.65 3.87
CA LEU A 140 -4.28 5.94 4.83
C LEU A 140 -5.69 5.66 4.27
N ILE A 141 -6.26 6.56 3.46
CA ILE A 141 -7.57 6.37 2.81
C ILE A 141 -7.56 5.14 1.88
N HIS A 142 -6.41 4.83 1.27
CA HIS A 142 -6.25 3.67 0.41
C HIS A 142 -5.99 2.36 1.17
N ARG A 143 -5.93 2.38 2.51
CA ARG A 143 -5.59 1.20 3.31
C ARG A 143 -6.82 0.51 3.89
N THR A 144 -6.83 -0.82 3.81
CA THR A 144 -7.92 -1.64 4.33
C THR A 144 -7.98 -1.56 5.86
N GLY A 145 -9.18 -1.36 6.41
CA GLY A 145 -9.42 -1.37 7.85
C GLY A 145 -8.88 -0.15 8.62
N GLN A 146 -8.46 0.93 7.95
CA GLN A 146 -7.84 2.11 8.60
C GLN A 146 -8.80 3.27 8.87
N LYS A 147 -10.12 3.04 8.84
CA LYS A 147 -11.13 4.12 8.98
C LYS A 147 -10.90 5.02 10.19
N GLN A 148 -10.72 4.44 11.37
CA GLN A 148 -10.51 5.22 12.59
C GLN A 148 -9.23 6.05 12.51
N LEU A 149 -8.14 5.44 12.05
CA LEU A 149 -6.85 6.12 11.89
C LEU A 149 -6.91 7.28 10.89
N VAL A 150 -7.68 7.13 9.80
CA VAL A 150 -7.93 8.22 8.83
C VAL A 150 -8.65 9.38 9.52
N LEU A 151 -9.74 9.10 10.25
CA LEU A 151 -10.54 10.13 10.92
C LEU A 151 -9.73 10.86 11.99
N ASP A 152 -9.02 10.12 12.84
CA ASP A 152 -8.18 10.70 13.90
C ASP A 152 -7.07 11.58 13.31
N THR A 153 -6.38 11.08 12.27
CA THR A 153 -5.30 11.83 11.62
C THR A 153 -5.83 13.10 10.95
N LEU A 154 -6.96 13.02 10.24
CA LEU A 154 -7.59 14.17 9.60
C LEU A 154 -8.03 15.21 10.64
N LEU A 155 -8.70 14.79 11.72
CA LEU A 155 -9.12 15.69 12.80
C LEU A 155 -7.92 16.43 13.40
N ASN A 156 -6.86 15.69 13.75
CA ASN A 156 -5.65 16.26 14.33
C ASN A 156 -5.01 17.29 13.40
N CYS A 157 -4.89 16.98 12.11
CA CYS A 157 -4.36 17.91 11.12
C CYS A 157 -5.23 19.17 10.94
N LEU A 158 -6.56 19.02 11.00
CA LEU A 158 -7.50 20.15 10.92
C LEU A 158 -7.41 21.05 12.16
N LYS A 159 -7.35 20.46 13.37
CA LYS A 159 -7.16 21.20 14.63
C LYS A 159 -5.84 21.96 14.66
N ALA A 160 -4.76 21.30 14.22
CA ALA A 160 -3.43 21.87 14.16
C ALA A 160 -3.21 22.83 12.97
N LYS A 161 -4.20 22.98 12.08
CA LYS A 161 -4.14 23.81 10.86
C LYS A 161 -2.97 23.44 9.94
N GLU A 162 -2.63 22.16 9.86
CA GLU A 162 -1.51 21.64 9.06
C GLU A 162 -1.87 21.46 7.57
N LEU A 163 -3.16 21.63 7.21
CA LEU A 163 -3.67 21.43 5.86
C LEU A 163 -4.13 22.74 5.22
N ARG A 164 -3.77 22.95 3.96
CA ARG A 164 -4.29 24.04 3.13
C ARG A 164 -5.72 23.71 2.67
N LEU A 165 -6.54 24.74 2.43
CA LEU A 165 -7.93 24.56 1.97
C LEU A 165 -8.05 23.69 0.70
N ARG A 166 -7.10 23.82 -0.25
CA ARG A 166 -7.05 22.97 -1.45
C ARG A 166 -6.80 21.50 -1.12
N GLN A 167 -5.95 21.22 -0.14
CA GLN A 167 -5.67 19.84 0.32
C GLN A 167 -6.90 19.28 1.04
N ILE A 168 -7.54 20.08 1.91
CA ILE A 168 -8.77 19.69 2.59
C ILE A 168 -9.82 19.29 1.56
N ARG A 169 -10.13 20.16 0.58
CA ARG A 169 -11.07 19.84 -0.49
C ARG A 169 -10.73 18.51 -1.19
N LYS A 170 -9.48 18.33 -1.62
CA LYS A 170 -9.03 17.09 -2.28
C LYS A 170 -9.30 15.85 -1.42
N LEU A 171 -8.99 15.92 -0.12
CA LEU A 171 -9.18 14.79 0.80
C LEU A 171 -10.66 14.45 1.00
N PHE A 172 -11.53 15.46 1.10
CA PHE A 172 -12.98 15.25 1.17
C PHE A 172 -13.54 14.65 -0.13
N ASP A 173 -13.12 15.16 -1.29
CA ASP A 173 -13.49 14.61 -2.60
C ASP A 173 -13.10 13.12 -2.68
N LEU A 174 -11.89 12.78 -2.20
CA LEU A 174 -11.40 11.40 -2.17
C LEU A 174 -12.21 10.49 -1.22
N ILE A 175 -12.58 10.97 -0.03
CA ILE A 175 -13.43 10.20 0.91
C ILE A 175 -14.79 9.89 0.27
N VAL A 176 -15.40 10.86 -0.41
CA VAL A 176 -16.68 10.69 -1.10
C VAL A 176 -16.55 9.71 -2.28
N GLU A 177 -15.45 9.78 -3.02
CA GLU A 177 -15.14 8.82 -4.09
C GLU A 177 -15.06 7.39 -3.53
N LYS A 178 -14.31 7.15 -2.45
CA LYS A 178 -14.18 5.80 -1.85
C LYS A 178 -15.50 5.30 -1.28
N PHE A 179 -16.29 6.18 -0.67
CA PHE A 179 -17.64 5.84 -0.23
C PHE A 179 -18.50 5.36 -1.41
N SER A 180 -18.50 6.10 -2.52
CA SER A 180 -19.28 5.75 -3.71
C SER A 180 -18.85 4.38 -4.28
N LEU A 181 -17.55 4.14 -4.39
CA LEU A 181 -17.00 2.85 -4.83
C LEU A 181 -17.40 1.69 -3.91
N SER A 182 -17.43 1.93 -2.59
CA SER A 182 -17.84 0.93 -1.61
C SER A 182 -19.31 0.51 -1.76
N THR A 183 -20.18 1.43 -2.22
CA THR A 183 -21.60 1.14 -2.46
C THR A 183 -21.84 0.39 -3.76
N SER A 184 -21.09 0.72 -4.83
CA SER A 184 -21.19 0.03 -6.13
C SER A 184 -20.66 -1.40 -6.10
N ALA A 185 -19.70 -1.71 -5.23
CA ALA A 185 -19.15 -3.07 -5.11
C ALA A 185 -20.17 -4.09 -4.56
N MET A 186 -21.27 -3.64 -3.93
CA MET A 186 -22.29 -4.51 -3.34
C MET A 186 -23.35 -5.00 -4.34
N SER A 187 -23.34 -4.54 -5.61
CA SER A 187 -24.44 -4.79 -6.56
C SER A 187 -24.17 -5.84 -7.64
N ASN A 188 -22.96 -6.40 -7.76
CA ASN A 188 -22.61 -7.29 -8.86
C ASN A 188 -22.34 -8.71 -8.38
N GLY A 189 -23.35 -9.58 -8.52
CA GLY A 189 -23.23 -11.03 -8.31
C GLY A 189 -23.42 -11.83 -9.59
N ALA A 190 -22.44 -12.71 -9.85
CA ALA A 190 -22.41 -13.93 -10.67
C ALA A 190 -22.43 -13.83 -12.22
N GLU A 191 -21.39 -14.40 -12.85
CA GLU A 191 -21.51 -15.59 -13.71
C GLU A 191 -20.15 -16.25 -14.01
N SER A 192 -20.18 -17.57 -14.27
CA SER A 192 -19.05 -18.51 -14.37
C SER A 192 -18.45 -18.61 -15.78
N SER A 193 -17.13 -18.85 -15.89
CA SER A 193 -16.53 -20.05 -16.54
C SER A 193 -15.13 -19.82 -17.15
N LYS A 194 -14.10 -20.22 -16.39
CA LYS A 194 -12.71 -20.67 -16.71
C LYS A 194 -11.85 -20.36 -15.48
N PRO A 195 -10.75 -21.10 -15.21
CA PRO A 195 -9.77 -20.66 -14.21
C PRO A 195 -9.10 -19.38 -14.73
N GLN A 196 -9.71 -18.25 -14.43
CA GLN A 196 -9.17 -16.93 -14.69
C GLN A 196 -8.69 -16.37 -13.35
N LEU A 197 -7.56 -15.66 -13.36
CA LEU A 197 -7.11 -14.94 -12.16
C LEU A 197 -8.14 -13.84 -11.88
N GLU A 198 -9.07 -14.11 -10.96
CA GLU A 198 -10.00 -13.10 -10.48
C GLU A 198 -9.29 -12.21 -9.46
N PRO A 199 -9.29 -10.88 -9.67
CA PRO A 199 -8.73 -9.97 -8.69
C PRO A 199 -9.58 -10.04 -7.41
N VAL A 200 -8.92 -10.12 -6.25
CA VAL A 200 -9.60 -10.03 -4.96
C VAL A 200 -10.36 -8.70 -4.89
N PRO A 201 -11.66 -8.69 -4.51
CA PRO A 201 -12.42 -7.46 -4.39
C PRO A 201 -11.75 -6.50 -3.40
N VAL A 202 -11.55 -5.25 -3.82
CA VAL A 202 -10.97 -4.21 -2.95
C VAL A 202 -12.06 -3.67 -2.03
N GLN A 203 -11.82 -3.74 -0.71
CA GLN A 203 -12.70 -3.11 0.27
C GLN A 203 -12.36 -1.62 0.39
N HIS A 204 -13.18 -0.77 -0.25
CA HIS A 204 -12.98 0.68 -0.20
C HIS A 204 -13.36 1.28 1.16
N LEU A 205 -12.65 2.35 1.55
CA LEU A 205 -12.97 3.14 2.74
C LEU A 205 -14.41 3.66 2.65
N ARG A 206 -15.23 3.32 3.64
CA ARG A 206 -16.60 3.80 3.79
C ARG A 206 -16.67 4.68 5.04
N VAL A 207 -16.87 5.98 4.84
CA VAL A 207 -17.12 6.96 5.91
C VAL A 207 -18.51 7.53 5.72
N GLU A 208 -19.39 7.34 6.70
CA GLU A 208 -20.77 7.82 6.66
C GLU A 208 -20.92 9.24 7.21
N GLN A 209 -22.04 9.89 6.90
CA GLN A 209 -22.33 11.26 7.37
C GLN A 209 -22.31 11.35 8.89
N GLN A 210 -22.89 10.36 9.59
CA GLN A 210 -22.89 10.31 11.04
C GLN A 210 -21.47 10.30 11.61
N GLU A 211 -20.56 9.56 10.98
CA GLU A 211 -19.16 9.43 11.40
C GLU A 211 -18.39 10.74 11.16
N MET A 212 -18.62 11.42 10.04
CA MET A 212 -18.05 12.73 9.78
C MET A 212 -18.53 13.77 10.80
N GLN A 213 -19.81 13.75 11.15
CA GLN A 213 -20.36 14.65 12.16
C GLN A 213 -19.76 14.38 13.55
N SER A 214 -19.81 13.12 14.00
CA SER A 214 -19.37 12.75 15.34
C SER A 214 -17.86 12.81 15.54
N SER A 215 -17.08 12.43 14.52
CA SER A 215 -15.63 12.27 14.63
C SER A 215 -14.84 13.48 14.13
N ILE A 216 -15.40 14.28 13.22
CA ILE A 216 -14.70 15.44 12.65
C ILE A 216 -15.37 16.75 13.03
N PHE A 217 -16.62 16.98 12.62
CA PHE A 217 -17.22 18.32 12.68
C PHE A 217 -17.57 18.78 14.10
N ILE A 218 -18.19 17.91 14.92
CA ILE A 218 -18.51 18.25 16.31
C ILE A 218 -17.21 18.48 17.12
N PRO A 219 -16.20 17.59 17.07
CA PRO A 219 -14.94 17.80 17.80
C PRO A 219 -14.13 19.03 17.36
N MET A 220 -14.37 19.56 16.17
CA MET A 220 -13.77 20.82 15.69
C MET A 220 -14.43 22.07 16.28
N MET A 221 -15.69 21.97 16.74
CA MET A 221 -16.44 23.10 17.31
C MET A 221 -16.18 23.27 18.81
N VAL A 222 -15.80 22.20 19.50
CA VAL A 222 -15.45 22.23 20.92
C VAL A 222 -14.00 22.71 21.06
N ARG A 223 -13.83 23.92 21.61
CA ARG A 223 -12.53 24.54 21.90
C ARG A 223 -11.88 23.92 23.12
#